data_AF-A0A7C4X0Q3-F1
#
_entry.id   AF-A0A7C4X0Q3-F1
#
_cell.length_a   1.000
_cell.length_b   1.000
_cell.length_c   1.000
_cell.angle_alpha   90.00
_cell.angle_beta   90.00
_cell.angle_gamma   90.00
#
_symmetry.space_group_name_H-M   'P 1'
#
loop_
_entity.id
_entity.type
_entity.pdbx_description
1 polymer ?
#
loop_
_entity_poly.entity_id
_entity_poly.type
_entity_poly.pdbx_seq_one_letter_code
_entity_poly.pdbx_strand_id
1 'polypeptide(L)'
;DIEIEFTGLRPGEKLFEELSIEGENMLPTKHPKIAVWKNIPKDRQVLRNGIEKLLEVAHTQNRSRIIETLRELVPEFIGQQ
;
A
#
# COMPACT_ATOMS: atom_id res chain seq x y z
N ASP A 1 -37.68 -7.67 11.63
CA ASP A 1 -36.88 -6.51 11.21
C ASP A 1 -35.50 -6.64 11.81
N ILE A 2 -34.46 -6.35 11.04
CA ILE A 2 -33.08 -6.29 11.55
C ILE A 2 -32.63 -4.84 11.36
N GLU A 3 -32.29 -4.18 12.46
CA GLU A 3 -31.76 -2.82 12.40
C GLU A 3 -30.37 -2.80 11.78
N ILE A 4 -30.14 -1.83 10.91
CA ILE A 4 -28.83 -1.50 10.34
C ILE A 4 -28.38 -0.18 10.97
N GLU A 5 -27.26 -0.21 11.69
CA GLU A 5 -26.64 0.97 12.30
C GLU A 5 -25.32 1.30 11.60
N PHE A 6 -25.12 2.58 11.27
CA PHE A 6 -23.89 3.06 10.64
C PHE A 6 -22.97 3.67 11.70
N THR A 7 -21.81 3.05 11.92
CA THR A 7 -20.84 3.45 12.97
C THR A 7 -19.68 4.31 12.46
N GLY A 8 -19.69 4.66 11.16
CA GLY A 8 -18.63 5.42 10.51
C GLY A 8 -17.43 4.56 10.06
N LEU A 9 -16.43 5.23 9.50
CA LEU A 9 -15.20 4.60 9.00
C LEU A 9 -14.17 4.44 10.13
N ARG A 10 -13.43 3.35 10.12
CA ARG A 10 -12.32 3.09 11.05
C ARG A 10 -11.05 3.83 10.61
N PRO A 11 -10.10 4.09 11.53
CA PRO A 11 -8.78 4.61 11.18
C PRO A 11 -8.11 3.78 10.08
N GLY A 12 -7.76 4.43 8.98
CA GLY A 12 -7.15 3.79 7.80
C GLY A 12 -8.13 3.10 6.84
N GLU A 13 -9.45 3.12 7.08
CA GLU A 13 -10.43 2.64 6.09
C GLU A 13 -10.64 3.64 4.97
N LYS A 14 -10.67 3.12 3.74
CA LYS A 14 -11.10 3.87 2.56
C LYS A 14 -12.57 3.59 2.27
N LEU A 15 -13.32 4.63 1.92
CA LEU A 15 -14.71 4.49 1.48
C LEU A 15 -14.79 3.89 0.05
N PHE A 16 -13.77 4.18 -0.75
CA PHE A 16 -13.61 3.64 -2.11
C PHE A 16 -12.14 3.27 -2.30
N GLU A 17 -11.90 2.08 -2.84
CA GLU A 17 -10.58 1.66 -3.30
C GLU A 17 -10.25 2.30 -4.65
N GLU A 18 -8.99 2.60 -4.89
CA GLU A 18 -8.52 3.04 -6.19
C GLU A 18 -8.52 1.87 -7.19
N LEU A 19 -9.05 2.10 -8.40
CA LEU A 19 -9.06 1.07 -9.46
C LEU A 19 -7.68 0.85 -10.10
N SER A 20 -6.79 1.83 -9.96
CA SER A 20 -5.38 1.78 -10.37
C SER A 20 -4.63 2.97 -9.77
N ILE A 21 -3.37 2.79 -9.38
CA ILE A 21 -2.48 3.90 -9.01
C ILE A 21 -1.50 4.26 -10.14
N GLU A 22 -0.85 5.42 -10.02
CA GLU A 22 0.15 5.87 -10.99
C GLU A 22 1.28 4.84 -11.09
N GLY A 23 1.59 4.41 -12.32
CA GLY A 23 2.58 3.35 -12.58
C GLY A 23 1.97 1.96 -12.83
N GLU A 24 0.74 1.69 -12.41
CA GLU A 24 0.02 0.42 -12.64
C GLU A 24 -0.61 0.32 -14.04
N ASN A 25 0.18 0.60 -15.07
CA ASN A 25 -0.29 0.46 -16.44
C ASN A 25 -0.61 -1.02 -16.73
N MET A 26 -1.82 -1.29 -17.22
CA MET A 26 -2.27 -2.64 -17.54
C MET A 26 -2.03 -2.97 -19.02
N LEU A 27 -1.52 -4.16 -19.29
CA LEU A 27 -1.38 -4.73 -20.61
C LEU A 27 -2.48 -5.78 -20.85
N PRO A 28 -3.16 -5.76 -22.00
CA PRO A 28 -4.17 -6.76 -22.31
C PRO A 28 -3.54 -8.15 -22.49
N THR A 29 -4.30 -9.20 -22.16
CA THR A 29 -3.95 -10.58 -22.55
C THR A 29 -4.85 -11.06 -23.69
N LYS A 30 -4.67 -12.32 -24.12
CA LYS A 30 -5.58 -12.97 -25.07
C LYS A 30 -7.01 -13.09 -24.55
N HIS A 31 -7.21 -13.17 -23.24
CA HIS A 31 -8.54 -13.28 -22.65
C HIS A 31 -9.07 -11.87 -22.32
N PRO A 32 -10.28 -11.50 -22.75
CA PRO A 32 -10.77 -10.11 -22.68
C PRO A 32 -10.99 -9.59 -21.25
N LYS A 33 -11.05 -10.48 -20.26
CA LYS A 33 -11.22 -10.14 -18.83
C LYS A 33 -9.94 -10.26 -18.00
N ILE A 34 -8.79 -10.53 -18.63
CA ILE A 34 -7.51 -10.69 -17.93
C ILE A 34 -6.51 -9.69 -18.48
N ALA A 35 -5.92 -8.91 -17.59
CA ALA A 35 -4.84 -7.97 -17.89
C ALA A 35 -3.64 -8.24 -16.97
N VAL A 36 -2.46 -7.78 -17.39
CA VAL A 36 -1.21 -7.92 -16.63
C VAL A 36 -0.69 -6.53 -16.31
N TRP A 37 -0.37 -6.27 -15.05
CA TRP A 37 0.30 -5.04 -14.66
C TRP A 37 1.71 -4.97 -15.22
N LYS A 38 2.06 -3.83 -15.79
CA LYS A 38 3.42 -3.53 -16.22
C LYS A 38 4.31 -3.54 -15.00
N ASN A 39 5.32 -4.41 -15.02
CA ASN A 39 6.31 -4.47 -13.95
C ASN A 39 7.05 -3.13 -13.84
N ILE A 40 7.13 -2.60 -12.61
CA ILE A 40 8.03 -1.51 -12.25
C ILE A 40 9.26 -2.16 -11.61
N PRO A 41 10.40 -2.23 -12.32
CA PRO A 41 11.59 -2.85 -11.76
C PRO A 41 12.08 -2.05 -10.55
N LYS A 42 12.37 -2.75 -9.46
CA LYS A 42 12.98 -2.20 -8.25
C LYS A 42 14.29 -2.93 -8.00
N ASP A 43 15.30 -2.21 -7.54
CA ASP A 43 16.56 -2.82 -7.13
C ASP A 43 16.30 -3.72 -5.90
N ARG A 44 16.65 -4.99 -6.04
CA ARG A 44 16.35 -6.01 -5.01
C ARG A 44 17.16 -5.80 -3.74
N GLN A 45 18.39 -5.29 -3.85
CA GLN A 45 19.23 -5.02 -2.69
C GLN A 45 18.73 -3.80 -1.93
N VAL A 46 18.34 -2.74 -2.64
CA VAL A 46 17.72 -1.54 -2.05
C VAL A 46 16.44 -1.92 -1.31
N LEU A 47 15.57 -2.72 -1.93
CA LEU A 47 14.33 -3.18 -1.29
C LEU A 47 14.60 -4.00 -0.03
N ARG A 48 15.55 -4.94 -0.09
CA ARG A 48 15.93 -5.76 1.08
C ARG A 48 16.46 -4.91 2.22
N ASN A 49 17.39 -4.00 1.94
CA ASN A 49 17.97 -3.11 2.96
C ASN A 49 16.89 -2.22 3.60
N GLY A 50 15.94 -1.72 2.79
CA GLY A 50 14.84 -0.92 3.30
C GLY A 50 13.92 -1.73 4.22
N ILE A 51 13.59 -2.97 3.86
CA ILE A 51 12.79 -3.87 4.70
C ILE A 51 13.50 -4.16 6.03
N GLU A 52 14.82 -4.42 6.00
CA GLU A 52 15.62 -4.64 7.22
C GLU A 52 15.59 -3.41 8.13
N LYS A 53 15.79 -2.20 7.58
CA LYS A 53 15.65 -0.93 8.31
C LYS A 53 14.26 -0.77 8.93
N LEU A 54 13.20 -1.09 8.18
CA LEU A 54 11.82 -0.99 8.68
C LEU A 54 11.58 -1.95 9.86
N LEU A 55 12.12 -3.16 9.81
CA LEU A 55 12.01 -4.14 10.90
C LEU A 55 12.71 -3.64 12.18
N GLU A 56 13.93 -3.11 12.06
CA GLU A 56 14.65 -2.52 13.20
C GLU A 56 13.86 -1.38 13.85
N VAL A 57 13.29 -0.48 13.04
CA VAL A 57 12.48 0.64 13.53
C VAL A 57 11.17 0.14 14.15
N ALA A 58 10.54 -0.90 13.60
CA ALA A 58 9.31 -1.47 14.12
C ALA A 58 9.45 -1.99 15.56
N HIS A 59 10.61 -2.57 15.91
CA HIS A 59 10.90 -3.01 17.27
C HIS A 59 10.88 -1.88 18.32
N THR A 60 11.10 -0.63 17.89
CA THR A 60 11.05 0.53 18.79
C THR A 60 9.61 0.98 19.11
N GLN A 61 8.61 0.44 18.41
CA GLN A 61 7.19 0.86 18.48
C GLN A 61 6.95 2.37 18.27
N ASN A 62 7.92 3.09 17.73
CA ASN A 62 7.79 4.51 17.46
C ASN A 62 6.98 4.72 16.16
N ARG A 63 5.67 4.94 16.30
CA ARG A 63 4.74 5.09 15.18
C ARG A 63 5.22 6.09 14.12
N SER A 64 5.73 7.25 14.53
CA SER A 64 6.18 8.28 13.60
C SER A 64 7.35 7.80 12.75
N ARG A 65 8.36 7.16 13.37
CA ARG A 65 9.51 6.60 12.66
C ARG A 65 9.14 5.43 11.76
N ILE A 66 8.18 4.60 12.18
CA ILE A 66 7.67 3.49 11.38
C ILE A 66 7.00 4.04 10.11
N ILE A 67 6.12 5.03 10.25
CA ILE A 67 5.43 5.65 9.11
C ILE A 67 6.43 6.35 8.18
N GLU A 68 7.42 7.05 8.72
CA GLU A 68 8.47 7.71 7.93
C GLU A 68 9.27 6.69 7.12
N THR A 69 9.74 5.62 7.76
CA THR A 69 10.51 4.56 7.07
C THR A 69 9.66 3.80 6.05
N LEU A 70 8.37 3.60 6.34
CA LEU A 70 7.43 2.97 5.40
C LEU A 70 7.22 3.83 4.16
N ARG A 71 7.11 5.16 4.30
CA ARG A 71 6.97 6.09 3.17
C ARG A 71 8.20 6.15 2.28
N GLU A 72 9.40 5.90 2.82
CA GLU A 72 10.60 5.76 1.98
C GLU A 72 10.50 4.57 1.03
N LEU A 73 9.89 3.46 1.47
CA LEU A 73 9.73 2.23 0.69
C LEU A 73 8.50 2.24 -0.22
N VAL A 74 7.41 2.84 0.27
CA VAL A 74 6.12 2.93 -0.39
C VAL A 74 5.70 4.40 -0.41
N PRO A 75 6.22 5.21 -1.35
CA PRO A 75 5.95 6.65 -1.42
C PRO A 75 4.46 7.00 -1.53
N GLU A 76 3.67 6.07 -2.04
CA GLU A 76 2.23 6.19 -2.24
C GLU A 76 1.46 5.99 -0.91
N PHE A 77 2.14 5.58 0.17
CA PHE A 77 1.55 5.43 1.48
C PHE A 77 1.20 6.78 2.13
N ILE A 78 -0.08 7.13 2.04
CA ILE A 78 -0.61 8.40 2.57
C ILE A 78 -0.66 8.37 4.10
N GLY A 79 -0.90 7.20 4.72
CA GLY A 79 -0.95 7.06 6.18
C GLY A 79 -1.99 7.95 6.85
N GLN A 80 -3.21 7.98 6.31
CA GLN A 80 -4.33 8.71 6.90
C GLN A 80 -4.56 8.23 8.35
N GLN A 81 -4.77 9.19 9.26
CA GLN A 81 -5.14 8.94 10.65
C GLN A 81 -6.57 8.44 10.73
#